data_AF-A0A7W1G0J3-F1
#
_entry.id   AF-A0A7W1G0J3-F1
#
_cell.length_a   1.000
_cell.length_b   1.000
_cell.length_c   1.000
_cell.angle_alpha   90.00
_cell.angle_beta   90.00
_cell.angle_gamma   90.00
#
_symmetry.space_group_name_H-M   'P 1'
#
loop_
_entity.id
_entity.type
_entity.pdbx_description
1 polymer ?
#
loop_
_entity_poly.entity_id
_entity_poly.type
_entity_poly.pdbx_seq_one_letter_code
_entity_poly.pdbx_strand_id
1 'polypeptide(L)' 'MSNNLSQILKLSIPERILLVEAIWDSIVKENDQKNTYQLSDDQINFLEEEIAAYGKDPEQGSTWEEIKNRIKNKR' A
#
# COMPACT_ATOMS: atom_id res chain seq x y z
N MET A 1 24.70 -2.13 -16.96
CA MET A 1 23.56 -1.86 -16.06
C MET A 1 22.72 -3.13 -15.99
N SER A 2 22.54 -3.68 -14.80
CA SER A 2 21.86 -4.95 -14.57
C SER A 2 20.39 -4.83 -14.98
N ASN A 3 20.02 -5.51 -16.06
CA ASN A 3 18.67 -5.45 -16.62
C ASN A 3 17.71 -6.37 -15.84
N ASN A 4 17.69 -6.25 -14.50
CA ASN A 4 16.98 -7.16 -13.60
C ASN A 4 15.45 -7.04 -13.74
N LEU A 5 14.95 -5.83 -13.99
CA LEU A 5 13.53 -5.62 -14.23
C LEU A 5 13.05 -6.36 -15.49
N SER A 6 13.85 -6.35 -16.57
CA SER A 6 13.50 -7.09 -17.79
C SER A 6 13.41 -8.60 -17.59
N GLN A 7 14.16 -9.16 -16.62
CA GLN A 7 14.07 -10.59 -16.29
C GLN A 7 12.86 -10.87 -15.41
N ILE A 8 12.56 -10.01 -14.45
CA ILE A 8 11.36 -10.09 -13.61
C ILE A 8 10.09 -10.04 -14.48
N LEU A 9 10.07 -9.19 -15.50
CA LEU A 9 8.92 -9.07 -16.41
C LEU A 9 8.73 -10.29 -17.31
N LYS A 10 9.74 -11.15 -17.49
CA LYS A 10 9.62 -12.43 -18.21
C LYS A 10 8.97 -13.53 -17.38
N LEU A 11 8.95 -13.39 -16.05
CA LEU A 11 8.28 -14.32 -15.16
C LEU A 11 6.77 -14.32 -15.44
N SER A 12 6.11 -15.44 -15.17
CA SER A 12 4.66 -15.53 -15.20
C SER A 12 4.02 -14.61 -14.15
N ILE A 13 2.73 -14.30 -14.30
CA ILE A 13 1.99 -13.48 -13.32
C ILE A 13 2.10 -14.08 -11.90
N PRO A 14 1.86 -15.38 -11.67
CA PRO A 14 1.99 -15.97 -10.34
C PRO A 14 3.38 -15.81 -9.72
N GLU A 15 4.44 -16.02 -10.51
CA GLU A 15 5.82 -15.86 -10.04
C GLU A 15 6.13 -14.40 -9.67
N ARG A 16 5.60 -13.44 -10.43
CA ARG A 16 5.75 -12.02 -10.08
C ARG A 16 5.00 -11.67 -8.80
N ILE A 17 3.83 -12.26 -8.57
CA ILE A 17 3.07 -12.06 -7.32
C ILE A 17 3.88 -12.58 -6.14
N LEU A 18 4.41 -13.80 -6.21
CA LEU A 18 5.25 -14.37 -5.16
C LEU A 18 6.53 -13.56 -4.92
N LEU A 19 7.12 -13.02 -5.99
CA LEU A 19 8.29 -12.15 -5.87
C LEU A 19 7.96 -10.83 -5.17
N VAL A 20 6.81 -10.22 -5.49
CA VAL A 20 6.33 -9.00 -4.82
C VAL A 20 6.11 -9.26 -3.33
N GLU A 21 5.49 -10.39 -2.98
CA GLU A 21 5.31 -10.82 -1.59
C GLU A 21 6.65 -10.99 -0.88
N ALA A 22 7.61 -11.71 -1.48
CA ALA A 22 8.93 -11.91 -0.90
C ALA A 22 9.71 -10.60 -0.69
N ILE A 23 9.58 -9.65 -1.62
CA ILE A 23 10.16 -8.30 -1.48
C ILE A 23 9.48 -7.57 -0.32
N TRP A 24 8.16 -7.65 -0.23
CA TRP A 24 7.40 -7.00 0.84
C TRP A 24 7.80 -7.53 2.22
N ASP A 25 7.91 -8.84 2.38
CA ASP A 25 8.39 -9.49 3.60
C ASP A 25 9.80 -9.04 3.98
N SER A 26 10.68 -8.84 3.00
CA SER A 26 12.03 -8.31 3.23
C SER A 26 12.00 -6.89 3.75
N ILE A 27 11.13 -6.04 3.20
CA ILE A 27 10.99 -4.64 3.63
C ILE A 27 10.47 -4.59 5.07
N VAL A 28 9.45 -5.39 5.40
CA VAL A 28 8.91 -5.46 6.78
C VAL A 28 10.00 -5.88 7.75
N LYS A 29 10.75 -6.96 7.47
CA LYS A 29 11.84 -7.43 8.33
C LYS A 29 12.92 -6.37 8.53
N GLU A 30 13.30 -5.64 7.48
CA GLU A 30 14.28 -4.56 7.58
C GLU A 30 13.74 -3.39 8.41
N ASN A 31 12.46 -3.03 8.23
CA ASN A 31 11.82 -1.98 9.00
C ASN A 31 11.73 -2.33 10.49
N ASP A 32 11.34 -3.56 10.84
CA ASP A 32 11.25 -4.03 12.23
C ASP A 32 12.61 -3.98 12.94
N GLN A 33 13.69 -4.31 12.22
CA GLN A 33 15.04 -4.25 12.77
C GLN A 33 15.53 -2.82 13.03
N LYS A 34 15.22 -1.91 12.11
CA LYS A 34 15.75 -0.53 12.15
C LYS A 34 14.80 0.46 12.82
N ASN A 35 13.55 0.06 13.03
CA ASN A 35 12.47 0.88 13.55
C ASN A 35 12.30 2.21 12.77
N THR A 36 12.61 2.20 11.46
CA THR A 36 12.79 3.41 10.65
C THR A 36 11.46 4.10 10.34
N TYR A 37 10.42 3.30 10.07
CA TYR A 37 9.10 3.77 9.69
C TYR A 37 8.09 3.27 10.70
N GLN A 38 7.88 4.08 11.74
CA GLN A 38 6.86 3.87 12.77
C GLN A 38 5.74 4.87 12.58
N LEU A 39 4.50 4.40 12.69
CA LEU A 39 3.34 5.27 12.78
C LEU A 39 3.29 5.88 14.19
N SER A 40 2.89 7.15 14.27
CA SER A 40 2.54 7.75 15.56
C SER A 40 1.24 7.18 16.09
N ASP A 41 1.03 7.26 17.40
CA ASP A 41 -0.22 6.81 18.05
C ASP A 41 -1.44 7.50 17.43
N ASP A 42 -1.34 8.80 17.10
CA ASP A 42 -2.41 9.55 16.45
C ASP A 42 -2.77 8.98 15.06
N GLN A 43 -1.76 8.55 14.30
CA GLN A 43 -1.97 7.92 12.98
C GLN A 43 -2.59 6.53 13.11
N ILE A 44 -2.18 5.76 14.12
CA ILE A 44 -2.76 4.44 14.40
C ILE A 44 -4.22 4.60 14.78
N ASN A 45 -4.53 5.50 15.73
CA ASN A 45 -5.91 5.77 16.17
C ASN A 45 -6.80 6.20 15.00
N PHE A 46 -6.31 7.10 14.14
CA PHE A 46 -7.05 7.52 12.95
C PHE A 46 -7.37 6.33 12.02
N LEU A 47 -6.40 5.45 11.76
CA LEU A 47 -6.62 4.27 10.92
C LEU A 47 -7.62 3.29 11.55
N GLU A 48 -7.58 3.10 12.87
CA GLU A 48 -8.56 2.26 13.58
C GLU A 48 -9.97 2.83 13.49
N GLU A 49 -10.14 4.14 13.63
CA GLU A 49 -11.42 4.83 13.46
C GLU A 49 -11.96 4.66 12.04
N GLU A 50 -11.12 4.84 11.01
CA GLU A 50 -11.51 4.67 9.61
C GLU A 50 -11.91 3.21 9.29
N ILE A 51 -11.18 2.22 9.83
CA ILE A 51 -11.54 0.80 9.69
C ILE A 51 -12.89 0.51 10.35
N ALA A 52 -13.13 1.06 11.54
CA ALA A 52 -14.40 0.90 12.25
C ALA A 52 -15.57 1.59 11.53
N ALA A 53 -15.33 2.75 10.90
CA ALA A 53 -16.31 3.45 10.09
C ALA A 53 -16.66 2.63 8.83
N TYR A 54 -15.66 2.13 8.12
CA TYR A 54 -15.85 1.27 6.94
C TYR A 54 -16.64 0.00 7.29
N GLY A 55 -16.38 -0.62 8.46
CA GLY A 55 -17.14 -1.78 8.91
C GLY A 55 -18.63 -1.51 9.18
N LYS A 56 -19.00 -0.25 9.47
CA LYS A 56 -20.40 0.17 9.67
C LYS A 56 -21.10 0.49 8.36
N ASP A 57 -20.38 1.07 7.41
CA ASP A 57 -20.91 1.46 6.10
C ASP A 57 -19.83 1.33 5.00
N PRO A 58 -19.74 0.16 4.35
CA PRO A 58 -18.75 -0.07 3.30
C PRO A 58 -18.97 0.77 2.03
N GLU A 59 -20.17 1.33 1.82
CA GLU A 59 -20.52 2.11 0.63
C GLU A 59 -20.15 3.60 0.76
N GLN A 60 -19.72 4.02 1.95
CA GLN A 60 -19.34 5.42 2.24
C GLN A 60 -18.02 5.84 1.56
N GLY A 61 -17.27 4.90 0.99
CA GLY A 61 -16.02 5.18 0.27
C GLY A 61 -16.23 5.93 -1.04
N SER A 62 -15.33 6.85 -1.37
CA SER A 62 -15.26 7.43 -2.71
C SER A 62 -14.43 6.53 -3.64
N THR A 63 -14.85 6.39 -4.88
CA THR A 63 -14.05 5.75 -5.92
C THR A 63 -12.78 6.56 -6.20
N TRP A 64 -11.75 5.89 -6.74
CA TRP A 64 -10.51 6.56 -7.11
C TRP A 64 -10.72 7.70 -8.12
N GLU A 65 -11.62 7.52 -9.10
CA GLU A 65 -11.90 8.57 -10.08
C GLU A 65 -12.59 9.79 -9.45
N GLU A 66 -13.49 9.61 -8.47
CA GLU A 66 -14.09 10.73 -7.72
C GLU A 66 -13.05 11.50 -6.91
N ILE A 67 -12.15 10.80 -6.23
CA ILE A 67 -11.05 11.42 -5.46
C ILE A 67 -10.13 12.20 -6.40
N LYS A 68 -9.71 11.57 -7.50
CA LYS A 68 -8.83 12.17 -8.50
C LYS A 68 -9.45 13.41 -9.15
N ASN A 69 -10.74 13.36 -9.48
CA ASN A 69 -11.48 14.52 -10.00
C ASN A 69 -11.53 15.65 -8.97
N ARG A 70 -11.80 15.35 -7.70
CA ARG A 70 -11.81 16.33 -6.61
C ARG A 70 -10.47 17.03 -6.43
N ILE A 71 -9.36 16.28 -6.50
CA ILE A 71 -8.00 16.83 -6.39
C ILE A 71 -7.68 17.72 -7.60
N LYS A 72 -8.05 17.28 -8.82
CA LYS A 72 -7.81 18.05 -10.05
C LYS A 72 -8.64 19.33 -10.13
N ASN A 73 -9.87 19.31 -9.61
CA ASN A 73 -10.82 20.43 -9.67
C ASN A 73 -10.69 21.43 -8.51
N LYS A 74 -9.79 21.19 -7.55
CA LYS A 74 -9.51 22.10 -6.40
C LYS A 74 -8.64 23.32 -6.78
N ARG A 75 -8.72 23.80 -8.02
CA ARG A 75 -7.98 24.99 -8.49
C ARG A 75 -8.78 26.27 -8.25
#